data_AF-A0A8S3RC90-F1
#
_entry.id   AF-A0A8S3RC90-F1
#
_cell.length_a   1.000
_cell.length_b   1.000
_cell.length_c   1.000
_cell.angle_alpha   90.00
_cell.angle_beta   90.00
_cell.angle_gamma   90.00
#
_symmetry.space_group_name_H-M   'P 1'
#
loop_
_entity.id
_entity.type
_entity.pdbx_description
1 polymer ?
#
loop_
_entity_poly.entity_id
_entity_poly.type
_entity_poly.pdbx_seq_one_letter_code
_entity_poly.pdbx_strand_id
1 'polypeptide(L)'
;MTSYFILLALIPASALIMEDVFPPRLEECYLEKADKNITQYDVQKSCLESFLEHMYNNKSSIGLRTDAFDWLDSLGRKLHNRLRRQTRYRLRVRKEIRTLSENEFQNFIDAVKALKSDTSVSPNKYDSFALMHQGGAGKSAHDGPNFVSWHRYYCVLFEEALREYNSGVTLPYWDSRPDYLMDNQEDSILFTEIFLGNPKGVVYTGPFAYWSTPTKPSTLLRRELGIKGSPINPDRLKAVFRKGYHREILRPTAPNSEHANLESHHDSVHRWVGGNTGHMADITLSLMDPIFWLHHCFIDYLWEKFRERQTKLGINSETDYPPTTILEHMPNRRMDNLRPQKNKYSGI
;
A
#
# COMPACT_ATOMS: atom_id res chain seq x y z
N MET A 1 52.28 -2.62 25.83
CA MET A 1 51.86 -3.57 24.79
C MET A 1 50.54 -3.08 24.20
N THR A 2 50.48 -3.01 22.86
CA THR A 2 49.49 -3.70 22.00
C THR A 2 48.33 -4.47 22.68
N SER A 3 47.11 -4.56 22.14
CA SER A 3 46.58 -4.13 20.82
C SER A 3 45.04 -4.00 20.79
N TYR A 4 44.51 -3.42 19.70
CA TYR A 4 43.08 -3.44 19.32
C TYR A 4 42.62 -4.82 18.79
N PHE A 5 41.34 -5.15 18.95
CA PHE A 5 40.38 -5.78 17.98
C PHE A 5 39.02 -5.91 18.73
N ILE A 6 37.82 -5.48 18.30
CA ILE A 6 37.11 -5.32 17.00
C ILE A 6 36.39 -6.59 16.49
N LEU A 7 35.06 -6.46 16.38
CA LEU A 7 34.02 -7.29 15.74
C LEU A 7 34.33 -8.75 15.34
N LEU A 8 33.48 -9.67 15.79
CA LEU A 8 32.91 -10.71 14.93
C LEU A 8 31.56 -11.23 15.47
N ALA A 9 30.45 -10.72 14.92
CA ALA A 9 29.09 -11.19 15.16
C ALA A 9 28.34 -11.34 13.83
N LEU A 10 28.90 -12.17 12.94
CA LEU A 10 28.42 -12.41 11.58
C LEU A 10 28.49 -13.90 11.22
N ILE A 11 27.31 -14.55 11.22
CA ILE A 11 26.75 -15.49 10.21
C ILE A 11 27.76 -16.13 9.23
N PRO A 12 27.74 -17.47 8.93
CA PRO A 12 26.70 -18.51 9.14
C PRO A 12 27.29 -19.74 9.94
N ALA A 13 26.88 -21.03 9.87
CA ALA A 13 25.87 -21.79 9.11
C ALA A 13 25.46 -23.12 9.80
N SER A 14 24.18 -23.53 9.68
CA SER A 14 23.72 -24.91 9.40
C SER A 14 22.18 -24.95 9.31
N ALA A 15 21.63 -25.88 8.52
CA ALA A 15 20.18 -25.99 8.27
C ALA A 15 19.65 -27.38 8.63
N LEU A 16 18.33 -27.47 8.82
CA LEU A 16 17.59 -28.73 8.90
C LEU A 16 16.35 -28.64 7.99
N ILE A 17 15.96 -29.77 7.40
CA ILE A 17 14.97 -29.88 6.33
C ILE A 17 13.72 -30.58 6.85
N MET A 18 12.56 -30.19 6.34
CA MET A 18 11.33 -31.01 6.29
C MET A 18 10.77 -30.94 4.86
N GLU A 19 10.06 -31.97 4.44
CA GLU A 19 9.74 -32.24 3.03
C GLU A 19 8.63 -31.34 2.46
N ASP A 20 8.79 -30.93 1.20
CA ASP A 20 7.73 -30.34 0.38
C ASP A 20 6.81 -31.44 -0.18
N VAL A 21 5.50 -31.31 0.01
CA VAL A 21 4.50 -32.12 -0.69
C VAL A 21 4.26 -31.50 -2.07
N PHE A 22 4.55 -32.25 -3.13
CA PHE A 22 4.37 -31.78 -4.51
C PHE A 22 2.88 -31.46 -4.83
N PRO A 23 2.59 -30.35 -5.55
CA PRO A 23 1.26 -30.09 -6.07
C PRO A 23 0.88 -31.14 -7.14
N PRO A 24 -0.28 -31.83 -7.04
CA PRO A 24 -0.64 -32.92 -7.97
C PRO A 24 -0.63 -32.55 -9.46
N ARG A 25 -0.85 -31.27 -9.80
CA ARG A 25 -0.81 -30.76 -11.19
C ARG A 25 0.59 -30.73 -11.81
N LEU A 26 1.67 -30.96 -11.05
CA LEU A 26 2.98 -31.22 -11.64
C LEU A 26 3.08 -32.63 -12.22
N GLU A 27 2.40 -33.61 -11.62
CA GLU A 27 2.47 -35.03 -11.99
C GLU A 27 1.78 -35.28 -13.35
N GLU A 28 0.61 -34.67 -13.56
CA GLU A 28 -0.10 -34.67 -14.86
C GLU A 28 0.81 -34.16 -16.01
N CYS A 29 1.63 -33.13 -15.75
CA CYS A 29 2.56 -32.56 -16.73
C CYS A 29 3.74 -33.48 -17.08
N TYR A 30 4.13 -34.41 -16.17
CA TYR A 30 5.14 -35.43 -16.46
C TYR A 30 4.58 -36.61 -17.25
N LEU A 31 3.26 -36.88 -17.15
CA LEU A 31 2.62 -38.02 -17.80
C LEU A 31 2.24 -37.75 -19.27
N GLU A 32 1.86 -36.52 -19.63
CA GLU A 32 1.39 -36.22 -21.00
C GLU A 32 2.49 -36.05 -22.08
N LYS A 33 3.79 -36.05 -21.73
CA LYS A 33 4.87 -35.82 -22.71
C LYS A 33 5.92 -36.92 -22.78
N ALA A 34 5.49 -38.11 -23.15
CA ALA A 34 6.33 -39.27 -23.46
C ALA A 34 7.01 -39.21 -24.87
N ASP A 35 7.38 -38.02 -25.36
CA ASP A 35 8.14 -37.85 -26.61
C ASP A 35 9.65 -37.68 -26.31
N LYS A 36 10.49 -38.44 -27.02
CA LYS A 36 11.91 -38.65 -26.69
C LYS A 36 12.88 -37.71 -27.43
N ASN A 37 12.38 -36.85 -28.32
CA ASN A 37 13.21 -36.01 -29.19
C ASN A 37 13.44 -34.56 -28.69
N ILE A 38 12.95 -34.19 -27.51
CA ILE A 38 13.14 -32.85 -26.93
C ILE A 38 14.30 -32.89 -25.92
N THR A 39 15.28 -31.97 -26.02
CA THR A 39 16.43 -31.99 -25.11
C THR A 39 16.05 -31.50 -23.71
N GLN A 40 16.84 -31.90 -22.70
CA GLN A 40 16.68 -31.42 -21.32
C GLN A 40 16.70 -29.88 -21.24
N TYR A 41 17.52 -29.22 -22.07
CA TYR A 41 17.60 -27.76 -22.15
C TYR A 41 16.34 -27.16 -22.76
N ASP A 42 15.76 -27.77 -23.80
CA ASP A 42 14.54 -27.27 -24.44
C ASP A 42 13.29 -27.49 -23.56
N VAL A 43 13.23 -28.58 -22.79
CA VAL A 43 12.18 -28.77 -21.78
C VAL A 43 12.34 -27.74 -20.66
N GLN A 44 13.55 -27.57 -20.11
CA GLN A 44 13.82 -26.55 -19.09
C GLN A 44 13.49 -25.15 -19.60
N LYS A 45 13.88 -24.81 -20.83
CA LYS A 45 13.63 -23.51 -21.44
C LYS A 45 12.14 -23.32 -21.71
N SER A 46 11.49 -24.21 -22.47
CA SER A 46 10.07 -24.07 -22.84
C SER A 46 9.14 -24.06 -21.63
N CYS A 47 9.33 -24.96 -20.65
CA CYS A 47 8.48 -25.00 -19.47
C CYS A 47 8.79 -23.86 -18.48
N LEU A 48 10.05 -23.44 -18.32
CA LEU A 48 10.38 -22.29 -17.46
C LEU A 48 10.00 -20.96 -18.12
N GLU A 49 10.14 -20.80 -19.43
CA GLU A 49 9.65 -19.62 -20.16
C GLU A 49 8.13 -19.58 -20.14
N SER A 50 7.42 -20.69 -20.36
CA SER A 50 5.95 -20.75 -20.23
C SER A 50 5.46 -20.51 -18.79
N PHE A 51 6.17 -21.00 -17.77
CA PHE A 51 5.83 -20.77 -16.36
C PHE A 51 6.16 -19.36 -15.90
N LEU A 52 7.30 -18.80 -16.32
CA LEU A 52 7.65 -17.41 -16.06
C LEU A 52 6.74 -16.45 -16.83
N GLU A 53 6.39 -16.75 -18.09
CA GLU A 53 5.34 -16.05 -18.82
C GLU A 53 4.00 -16.16 -18.10
N HIS A 54 3.60 -17.33 -17.58
CA HIS A 54 2.36 -17.45 -16.82
C HIS A 54 2.40 -16.59 -15.55
N MET A 55 3.51 -16.56 -14.81
CA MET A 55 3.69 -15.70 -13.63
C MET A 55 3.88 -14.20 -13.96
N TYR A 56 4.24 -13.84 -15.19
CA TYR A 56 4.49 -12.46 -15.65
C TYR A 56 3.28 -11.86 -16.40
N ASN A 57 2.52 -12.70 -17.11
CA ASN A 57 1.29 -12.38 -17.80
C ASN A 57 0.06 -12.42 -16.87
N ASN A 58 0.15 -13.08 -15.70
CA ASN A 58 -0.81 -12.91 -14.61
C ASN A 58 -0.58 -11.56 -13.90
N LYS A 59 -0.82 -10.48 -14.66
CA LYS A 59 -0.53 -9.08 -14.31
C LYS A 59 -1.34 -8.68 -13.07
N SER A 60 -0.67 -8.71 -11.92
CA SER A 60 -1.20 -8.35 -10.60
C SER A 60 -1.55 -6.86 -10.44
N SER A 61 -1.58 -6.10 -11.53
CA SER A 61 -1.99 -4.69 -11.64
C SER A 61 -2.42 -4.45 -13.10
N ILE A 62 -3.69 -4.10 -13.32
CA ILE A 62 -4.25 -3.98 -14.67
C ILE A 62 -3.73 -2.69 -15.31
N GLY A 63 -3.24 -2.76 -16.54
CA GLY A 63 -2.85 -1.58 -17.32
C GLY A 63 -1.49 -0.95 -17.02
N LEU A 64 -0.76 -1.39 -15.99
CA LEU A 64 0.63 -0.97 -15.80
C LEU A 64 1.52 -1.42 -16.96
N ARG A 65 2.49 -0.57 -17.32
CA ARG A 65 3.52 -0.83 -18.33
C ARG A 65 4.91 -0.92 -17.69
N THR A 66 5.86 -1.54 -18.40
CA THR A 66 7.19 -1.89 -17.88
C THR A 66 7.97 -0.68 -17.34
N ASP A 67 7.88 0.45 -18.04
CA ASP A 67 8.44 1.75 -17.65
C ASP A 67 7.95 2.23 -16.28
N ALA A 68 6.66 2.06 -15.99
CA ALA A 68 6.08 2.38 -14.68
C ALA A 68 6.54 1.40 -13.59
N PHE A 69 6.61 0.09 -13.90
CA PHE A 69 7.16 -0.91 -12.98
C PHE A 69 8.63 -0.64 -12.64
N ASP A 70 9.48 -0.35 -13.63
CA ASP A 70 10.91 -0.11 -13.45
C ASP A 70 11.20 1.12 -12.58
N TRP A 71 10.35 2.16 -12.70
CA TRP A 71 10.40 3.35 -11.86
C TRP A 71 9.93 3.08 -10.42
N LEU A 72 8.80 2.39 -10.22
CA LEU A 72 8.29 1.99 -8.89
C LEU A 72 9.30 1.09 -8.15
N ASP A 73 9.91 0.14 -8.88
CA ASP A 73 11.04 -0.65 -8.42
C ASP A 73 12.23 0.25 -8.03
N SER A 74 12.58 1.24 -8.87
CA SER A 74 13.65 2.21 -8.56
C SER A 74 13.43 2.94 -7.22
N LEU A 75 12.19 3.30 -6.88
CA LEU A 75 11.86 3.91 -5.59
C LEU A 75 12.09 2.92 -4.44
N GLY A 76 11.66 1.66 -4.58
CA GLY A 76 11.93 0.59 -3.61
C GLY A 76 13.43 0.33 -3.41
N ARG A 77 14.21 0.35 -4.50
CA ARG A 77 15.68 0.23 -4.48
C ARG A 77 16.33 1.44 -3.79
N LYS A 78 15.89 2.66 -4.06
CA LYS A 78 16.34 3.90 -3.38
C LYS A 78 16.07 3.81 -1.87
N LEU A 79 14.85 3.45 -1.48
CA LEU A 79 14.42 3.27 -0.09
C LEU A 79 15.27 2.24 0.65
N HIS A 80 15.43 1.03 0.08
CA HIS A 80 16.22 -0.04 0.71
C HIS A 80 17.69 0.36 0.89
N ASN A 81 18.30 0.96 -0.14
CA ASN A 81 19.69 1.46 -0.06
C ASN A 81 19.86 2.60 0.96
N ARG A 82 18.86 3.48 1.10
CA ARG A 82 18.82 4.54 2.14
C ARG A 82 18.80 3.94 3.54
N LEU A 83 17.90 2.97 3.79
CA LEU A 83 17.78 2.30 5.09
C LEU A 83 19.05 1.51 5.45
N ARG A 84 19.67 0.81 4.49
CA ARG A 84 20.91 0.04 4.73
C ARG A 84 22.14 0.91 5.02
N ARG A 85 22.17 2.17 4.57
CA ARG A 85 23.35 3.07 4.69
C ARG A 85 23.28 4.04 5.87
N GLN A 86 22.12 4.24 6.50
CA GLN A 86 21.95 5.23 7.56
C GLN A 86 22.14 4.63 8.96
N THR A 87 23.23 4.99 9.63
CA THR A 87 23.47 4.67 11.06
C THR A 87 22.61 5.48 12.03
N ARG A 88 22.01 6.59 11.56
CA ARG A 88 21.06 7.42 12.32
C ARG A 88 19.97 7.92 11.39
N TYR A 89 18.72 7.54 11.65
CA TYR A 89 17.59 7.91 10.81
C TYR A 89 17.12 9.34 11.13
N ARG A 90 17.11 10.23 10.13
CA ARG A 90 16.32 11.47 10.20
C ARG A 90 14.86 11.09 9.92
N LEU A 91 14.09 10.91 10.98
CA LEU A 91 12.65 10.64 10.89
C LEU A 91 11.95 11.77 10.12
N ARG A 92 11.02 11.39 9.25
CA ARG A 92 10.06 12.29 8.61
C ARG A 92 8.83 12.37 9.51
N VAL A 93 8.26 13.57 9.68
CA VAL A 93 7.13 13.80 10.59
C VAL A 93 5.89 14.09 9.76
N ARG A 94 4.98 13.11 9.66
CA ARG A 94 3.65 13.34 9.08
C ARG A 94 2.83 14.23 10.01
N LYS A 95 2.17 15.24 9.47
CA LYS A 95 1.31 16.21 10.18
C LYS A 95 -0.15 16.03 9.76
N GLU A 96 -1.08 16.49 10.58
CA GLU A 96 -2.49 16.60 10.19
C GLU A 96 -2.61 17.70 9.11
N ILE A 97 -3.30 17.45 8.00
CA ILE A 97 -3.28 18.33 6.83
C ILE A 97 -3.80 19.77 7.11
N ARG A 98 -4.74 19.94 8.05
CA ARG A 98 -5.25 21.25 8.50
C ARG A 98 -4.28 21.99 9.44
N THR A 99 -3.17 21.36 9.82
CA THR A 99 -2.10 21.93 10.68
C THR A 99 -0.80 22.21 9.94
N LEU A 100 -0.80 22.05 8.61
CA LEU A 100 0.30 22.48 7.75
C LEU A 100 0.36 24.01 7.69
N SER A 101 1.58 24.55 7.59
CA SER A 101 1.73 25.92 7.08
C SER A 101 1.38 25.97 5.58
N GLU A 102 1.00 27.14 5.07
CA GLU A 102 0.67 27.36 3.65
C GLU A 102 1.77 26.81 2.72
N ASN A 103 3.04 27.06 3.06
CA ASN A 103 4.19 26.51 2.34
C ASN A 103 4.25 24.98 2.38
N GLU A 104 3.97 24.33 3.51
CA GLU A 104 3.98 22.86 3.59
C GLU A 104 2.81 22.24 2.80
N PHE A 105 1.62 22.88 2.86
CA PHE A 105 0.45 22.47 2.08
C PHE A 105 0.70 22.62 0.58
N GLN A 106 1.14 23.80 0.12
CA GLN A 106 1.40 24.05 -1.30
C GLN A 106 2.49 23.12 -1.85
N ASN A 107 3.58 22.91 -1.11
CA ASN A 107 4.63 21.96 -1.53
C ASN A 107 4.14 20.52 -1.66
N PHE A 108 3.20 20.08 -0.81
CA PHE A 108 2.55 18.77 -0.94
C PHE A 108 1.64 18.71 -2.18
N ILE A 109 0.75 19.70 -2.34
CA ILE A 109 -0.17 19.83 -3.47
C ILE A 109 0.57 19.82 -4.82
N ASP A 110 1.64 20.60 -4.95
CA ASP A 110 2.41 20.68 -6.20
C ASP A 110 3.22 19.41 -6.47
N ALA A 111 3.75 18.73 -5.45
CA ALA A 111 4.39 17.43 -5.64
C ALA A 111 3.39 16.34 -6.09
N VAL A 112 2.16 16.35 -5.58
CA VAL A 112 1.07 15.45 -6.02
C VAL A 112 0.67 15.75 -7.47
N LYS A 113 0.51 17.04 -7.83
CA LYS A 113 0.20 17.46 -9.20
C LYS A 113 1.35 17.18 -10.17
N ALA A 114 2.60 17.31 -9.73
CA ALA A 114 3.77 16.97 -10.54
C ALA A 114 3.78 15.47 -10.92
N LEU A 115 3.57 14.56 -9.95
CA LEU A 115 3.40 13.12 -10.23
C LEU A 115 2.27 12.84 -11.23
N LYS A 116 1.17 13.58 -11.18
CA LYS A 116 0.03 13.42 -12.08
C LYS A 116 0.32 13.92 -13.50
N SER A 117 1.11 14.99 -13.62
CA SER A 117 1.55 15.55 -14.91
C SER A 117 2.72 14.80 -15.56
N ASP A 118 3.50 14.07 -14.78
CA ASP A 118 4.74 13.42 -15.26
C ASP A 118 4.43 12.10 -15.97
N THR A 119 4.38 12.19 -17.30
CA THR A 119 4.22 11.08 -18.24
C THR A 119 5.55 10.45 -18.66
N SER A 120 6.64 10.58 -17.89
CA SER A 120 7.89 9.83 -18.16
C SER A 120 7.72 8.31 -17.99
N VAL A 121 6.59 7.89 -17.40
CA VAL A 121 6.08 6.52 -17.39
C VAL A 121 4.60 6.54 -17.75
N SER A 122 4.10 5.46 -18.34
CA SER A 122 2.72 5.35 -18.81
C SER A 122 1.84 4.59 -17.81
N PRO A 123 0.66 5.12 -17.41
CA PRO A 123 -0.01 6.32 -17.94
C PRO A 123 0.57 7.68 -17.47
N ASN A 124 0.92 7.79 -16.20
CA ASN A 124 1.72 8.86 -15.56
C ASN A 124 2.16 8.34 -14.18
N LYS A 125 3.10 9.03 -13.52
CA LYS A 125 3.65 8.57 -12.24
C LYS A 125 2.61 8.44 -11.11
N TYR A 126 1.64 9.34 -11.00
CA TYR A 126 0.57 9.22 -10.00
C TYR A 126 -0.33 8.00 -10.28
N ASP A 127 -0.85 7.91 -11.50
CA ASP A 127 -1.77 6.83 -11.89
C ASP A 127 -1.09 5.46 -11.90
N SER A 128 0.24 5.42 -12.08
CA SER A 128 1.02 4.18 -11.92
C SER A 128 0.93 3.62 -10.50
N PHE A 129 0.91 4.47 -9.47
CA PHE A 129 0.62 4.01 -8.11
C PHE A 129 -0.81 3.46 -8.03
N ALA A 130 -1.80 4.18 -8.54
CA ALA A 130 -3.20 3.77 -8.45
C ALA A 130 -3.48 2.40 -9.09
N LEU A 131 -2.88 2.11 -10.25
CA LEU A 131 -2.97 0.80 -10.90
C LEU A 131 -2.24 -0.32 -10.12
N MET A 132 -1.19 0.03 -9.36
CA MET A 132 -0.38 -0.92 -8.56
C MET A 132 -1.16 -1.55 -7.39
N HIS A 133 -2.25 -0.94 -6.94
CA HIS A 133 -3.11 -1.44 -5.85
C HIS A 133 -4.15 -2.48 -6.31
N GLN A 134 -4.40 -2.54 -7.62
CA GLN A 134 -5.42 -3.42 -8.22
C GLN A 134 -4.99 -4.90 -8.24
N GLY A 135 -5.86 -5.77 -8.77
CA GLY A 135 -5.52 -7.16 -9.09
C GLY A 135 -5.05 -7.99 -7.89
N GLY A 136 -3.88 -8.63 -8.01
CA GLY A 136 -3.31 -9.47 -6.95
C GLY A 136 -2.91 -8.69 -5.70
N ALA A 137 -2.47 -7.42 -5.86
CA ALA A 137 -2.16 -6.58 -4.71
C ALA A 137 -3.37 -6.35 -3.80
N GLY A 138 -4.58 -6.18 -4.36
CA GLY A 138 -5.81 -6.06 -3.58
C GLY A 138 -6.01 -7.20 -2.57
N LYS A 139 -5.71 -8.45 -2.96
CA LYS A 139 -5.76 -9.61 -2.05
C LYS A 139 -4.59 -9.68 -1.06
N SER A 140 -3.45 -9.08 -1.37
CA SER A 140 -2.30 -9.01 -0.45
C SER A 140 -2.41 -7.83 0.51
N ALA A 141 -3.26 -6.85 0.19
CA ALA A 141 -3.41 -5.57 0.89
C ALA A 141 -4.69 -5.44 1.73
N HIS A 142 -5.71 -6.27 1.53
CA HIS A 142 -7.00 -6.18 2.25
C HIS A 142 -7.50 -7.55 2.74
N ASP A 143 -8.46 -7.54 3.65
CA ASP A 143 -9.13 -8.70 4.28
C ASP A 143 -8.22 -9.62 5.13
N GLY A 144 -7.00 -9.16 5.47
CA GLY A 144 -6.09 -9.94 6.28
C GLY A 144 -4.89 -9.18 6.89
N PRO A 145 -3.98 -9.90 7.58
CA PRO A 145 -3.01 -9.29 8.49
C PRO A 145 -1.99 -8.33 7.85
N ASN A 146 -1.76 -8.43 6.54
CA ASN A 146 -0.89 -7.47 5.84
C ASN A 146 -1.52 -6.09 5.65
N PHE A 147 -2.83 -5.89 5.91
CA PHE A 147 -3.52 -4.63 5.61
C PHE A 147 -2.75 -3.39 6.07
N VAL A 148 -2.31 -3.37 7.33
CA VAL A 148 -1.56 -2.23 7.90
C VAL A 148 -0.11 -2.13 7.40
N SER A 149 0.56 -3.26 7.14
CA SER A 149 1.98 -3.27 6.73
C SER A 149 2.15 -3.00 5.24
N TRP A 150 1.21 -3.47 4.41
CA TRP A 150 1.13 -3.19 2.98
C TRP A 150 0.94 -1.70 2.76
N HIS A 151 -0.12 -1.13 3.35
CA HIS A 151 -0.44 0.30 3.19
C HIS A 151 0.61 1.22 3.84
N ARG A 152 1.24 0.85 4.96
CA ARG A 152 2.41 1.57 5.51
C ARG A 152 3.54 1.69 4.49
N TYR A 153 4.01 0.56 3.96
CA TYR A 153 5.13 0.55 3.02
C TYR A 153 4.77 1.30 1.73
N TYR A 154 3.53 1.13 1.27
CA TYR A 154 2.99 1.79 0.09
C TYR A 154 2.95 3.32 0.24
N CYS A 155 2.52 3.84 1.40
CA CYS A 155 2.59 5.27 1.72
C CYS A 155 4.04 5.78 1.77
N VAL A 156 5.00 5.00 2.29
CA VAL A 156 6.43 5.37 2.26
C VAL A 156 6.97 5.39 0.82
N LEU A 157 6.52 4.49 -0.05
CA LEU A 157 6.93 4.43 -1.46
C LEU A 157 6.43 5.66 -2.24
N PHE A 158 5.17 6.06 -2.05
CA PHE A 158 4.60 7.27 -2.63
C PHE A 158 5.25 8.55 -2.05
N GLU A 159 5.63 8.53 -0.78
CA GLU A 159 6.40 9.62 -0.17
C GLU A 159 7.81 9.76 -0.79
N GLU A 160 8.49 8.66 -1.18
CA GLU A 160 9.71 8.80 -2.01
C GLU A 160 9.42 9.41 -3.38
N ALA A 161 8.28 9.10 -4.00
CA ALA A 161 7.87 9.61 -5.31
C ALA A 161 7.62 11.13 -5.30
N LEU A 162 6.86 11.63 -4.30
CA LEU A 162 6.67 13.08 -4.08
C LEU A 162 8.00 13.82 -3.90
N ARG A 163 8.96 13.14 -3.27
CA ARG A 163 10.29 13.68 -2.94
C ARG A 163 11.28 13.66 -4.11
N GLU A 164 10.91 13.13 -5.27
CA GLU A 164 11.63 13.36 -6.53
C GLU A 164 11.47 14.81 -7.01
N TYR A 165 10.34 15.47 -6.71
CA TYR A 165 10.08 16.88 -7.05
C TYR A 165 10.45 17.82 -5.90
N ASN A 166 10.12 17.45 -4.66
CA ASN A 166 10.42 18.28 -3.50
C ASN A 166 10.94 17.44 -2.32
N SER A 167 12.26 17.49 -2.09
CA SER A 167 12.92 16.77 -1.00
C SER A 167 12.61 17.30 0.42
N GLY A 168 11.82 18.35 0.56
CA GLY A 168 11.20 18.77 1.83
C GLY A 168 9.92 18.00 2.17
N VAL A 169 9.15 17.57 1.16
CA VAL A 169 7.80 16.98 1.35
C VAL A 169 7.84 15.70 2.18
N THR A 170 6.83 15.57 3.03
CA THR A 170 6.48 14.39 3.84
C THR A 170 4.96 14.25 3.73
N LEU A 171 4.40 13.03 3.69
CA LEU A 171 2.96 12.89 3.54
C LEU A 171 2.23 13.47 4.77
N PRO A 172 1.21 14.32 4.60
CA PRO A 172 0.28 14.64 5.68
C PRO A 172 -0.74 13.50 5.85
N TYR A 173 -1.47 13.52 6.97
CA TYR A 173 -2.60 12.65 7.24
C TYR A 173 -3.88 13.48 7.46
N TRP A 174 -5.04 12.85 7.29
CA TRP A 174 -6.34 13.44 7.64
C TRP A 174 -6.95 12.66 8.81
N ASP A 175 -7.01 13.29 9.98
CA ASP A 175 -7.71 12.74 11.13
C ASP A 175 -9.22 12.95 10.96
N SER A 176 -9.94 11.93 10.50
CA SER A 176 -11.37 12.04 10.21
C SER A 176 -12.29 11.98 11.45
N ARG A 177 -11.73 11.96 12.67
CA ARG A 177 -12.50 11.87 13.92
C ARG A 177 -13.22 13.16 14.33
N PRO A 178 -12.67 14.38 14.15
CA PRO A 178 -13.42 15.63 14.37
C PRO A 178 -14.56 15.76 13.35
N ASP A 179 -14.31 15.36 12.11
CA ASP A 179 -15.29 15.38 11.02
C ASP A 179 -16.48 14.45 11.29
N TYR A 180 -16.28 13.35 12.05
CA TYR A 180 -17.38 12.51 12.54
C TYR A 180 -18.34 13.24 13.50
N LEU A 181 -17.83 14.21 14.25
CA LEU A 181 -18.54 14.89 15.34
C LEU A 181 -19.29 16.16 14.90
N MET A 182 -19.30 16.46 13.60
CA MET A 182 -20.03 17.59 13.02
C MET A 182 -21.50 17.24 12.79
N ASP A 183 -22.42 18.17 13.07
CA ASP A 183 -23.86 18.01 12.82
C ASP A 183 -24.17 17.68 11.35
N ASN A 184 -23.43 18.31 10.44
CA ASN A 184 -23.31 17.92 9.04
C ASN A 184 -21.84 17.65 8.72
N GLN A 185 -21.51 16.37 8.48
CA GLN A 185 -20.14 15.91 8.21
C GLN A 185 -19.62 16.37 6.84
N GLU A 186 -20.51 16.78 5.93
CA GLU A 186 -20.16 17.24 4.58
C GLU A 186 -19.57 18.66 4.55
N ASP A 187 -19.82 19.46 5.60
CA ASP A 187 -19.30 20.83 5.74
C ASP A 187 -17.83 20.86 6.21
N SER A 188 -17.15 19.71 6.25
CA SER A 188 -15.73 19.61 6.60
C SER A 188 -14.87 20.41 5.61
N ILE A 189 -13.99 21.27 6.15
CA ILE A 189 -13.12 22.16 5.38
C ILE A 189 -12.21 21.43 4.37
N LEU A 190 -12.00 20.11 4.54
CA LEU A 190 -11.29 19.25 3.59
C LEU A 190 -11.93 19.29 2.19
N PHE A 191 -13.25 19.45 2.09
CA PHE A 191 -14.01 19.37 0.84
C PHE A 191 -14.35 20.74 0.25
N THR A 192 -13.52 21.74 0.58
CA THR A 192 -13.55 23.09 0.02
C THR A 192 -12.56 23.23 -1.14
N GLU A 193 -12.71 24.30 -1.92
CA GLU A 193 -11.75 24.67 -2.97
C GLU A 193 -10.33 25.00 -2.46
N ILE A 194 -10.17 25.31 -1.17
CA ILE A 194 -8.85 25.53 -0.55
C ILE A 194 -8.11 24.20 -0.36
N PHE A 195 -8.83 23.13 0.00
CA PHE A 195 -8.23 21.83 0.36
C PHE A 195 -8.27 20.82 -0.79
N LEU A 196 -9.35 20.03 -0.93
CA LEU A 196 -9.40 18.89 -1.85
C LEU A 196 -10.47 19.02 -2.95
N GLY A 197 -11.25 20.10 -2.96
CA GLY A 197 -12.40 20.29 -3.85
C GLY A 197 -13.70 19.66 -3.34
N ASN A 198 -14.79 19.94 -4.05
CA ASN A 198 -16.18 19.69 -3.64
C ASN A 198 -16.49 18.26 -3.13
N PRO A 199 -17.48 18.11 -2.21
CA PRO A 199 -17.79 16.85 -1.52
C PRO A 199 -18.62 15.86 -2.35
N LYS A 200 -19.38 16.35 -3.34
CA LYS A 200 -20.33 15.55 -4.13
C LYS A 200 -20.20 15.83 -5.63
N GLY A 201 -20.55 14.83 -6.43
CA GLY A 201 -20.42 14.87 -7.88
C GLY A 201 -18.98 14.82 -8.36
N VAL A 202 -18.76 15.29 -9.59
CA VAL A 202 -17.42 15.40 -10.18
C VAL A 202 -16.66 16.56 -9.53
N VAL A 203 -15.38 16.37 -9.24
CA VAL A 203 -14.53 17.38 -8.62
C VAL A 203 -14.15 18.44 -9.66
N TYR A 204 -14.78 19.61 -9.55
CA TYR A 204 -14.60 20.77 -10.42
C TYR A 204 -13.95 21.97 -9.70
N THR A 205 -13.63 21.82 -8.42
CA THR A 205 -13.08 22.89 -7.57
C THR A 205 -11.78 22.44 -6.88
N GLY A 206 -10.97 23.41 -6.47
CA GLY A 206 -9.72 23.18 -5.75
C GLY A 206 -8.58 22.54 -6.53
N PRO A 207 -7.48 22.13 -5.85
CA PRO A 207 -6.22 21.77 -6.51
C PRO A 207 -6.26 20.54 -7.41
N PHE A 208 -7.30 19.72 -7.27
CA PHE A 208 -7.52 18.47 -8.00
C PHE A 208 -8.76 18.52 -8.92
N ALA A 209 -9.26 19.73 -9.21
CA ALA A 209 -10.32 19.96 -10.19
C ALA A 209 -9.97 19.35 -11.56
N TYR A 210 -10.98 18.77 -12.23
CA TYR A 210 -10.86 18.19 -13.58
C TYR A 210 -9.81 17.07 -13.72
N TRP A 211 -9.37 16.45 -12.61
CA TRP A 211 -8.48 15.29 -12.66
C TRP A 211 -9.14 14.12 -13.40
N SER A 212 -8.56 13.70 -14.51
CA SER A 212 -8.97 12.50 -15.26
C SER A 212 -8.39 11.23 -14.64
N THR A 213 -9.07 10.11 -14.82
CA THR A 213 -8.65 8.78 -14.35
C THR A 213 -8.19 7.90 -15.53
N PRO A 214 -7.25 6.96 -15.32
CA PRO A 214 -6.75 6.04 -16.36
C PRO A 214 -7.73 4.91 -16.69
N THR A 215 -9.00 5.04 -16.29
CA THR A 215 -10.08 4.09 -16.58
C THR A 215 -10.39 4.05 -18.08
N LYS A 216 -11.13 3.03 -18.52
CA LYS A 216 -11.59 2.91 -19.91
C LYS A 216 -13.11 2.69 -19.94
N PRO A 217 -13.93 3.70 -20.34
CA PRO A 217 -13.54 5.07 -20.69
C PRO A 217 -12.91 5.85 -19.52
N SER A 218 -12.14 6.90 -19.83
CA SER A 218 -11.59 7.80 -18.82
C SER A 218 -12.73 8.59 -18.16
N THR A 219 -12.70 8.72 -16.83
CA THR A 219 -13.67 9.49 -16.06
C THR A 219 -12.99 10.66 -15.37
N LEU A 220 -13.75 11.67 -14.95
CA LEU A 220 -13.24 12.70 -14.04
C LEU A 220 -13.44 12.26 -12.60
N LEU A 221 -12.51 12.65 -11.72
CA LEU A 221 -12.53 12.37 -10.27
C LEU A 221 -13.92 12.68 -9.67
N ARG A 222 -14.50 11.73 -8.95
CA ARG A 222 -15.86 11.83 -8.39
C ARG A 222 -15.90 11.46 -6.91
N ARG A 223 -16.68 12.20 -6.13
CA ARG A 223 -17.04 11.91 -4.72
C ARG A 223 -18.55 11.89 -4.54
N GLU A 224 -19.04 11.21 -3.51
CA GLU A 224 -20.45 11.23 -3.11
C GLU A 224 -20.56 11.16 -1.58
N LEU A 225 -20.11 12.22 -0.91
CA LEU A 225 -20.02 12.27 0.55
C LEU A 225 -21.34 11.94 1.26
N GLY A 226 -21.26 11.32 2.45
CA GLY A 226 -22.40 11.12 3.35
C GLY A 226 -23.42 10.04 2.93
N ILE A 227 -23.34 9.50 1.71
CA ILE A 227 -24.36 8.57 1.18
C ILE A 227 -24.33 7.17 1.88
N LYS A 228 -23.15 6.72 2.34
CA LYS A 228 -22.93 5.43 3.02
C LYS A 228 -21.74 5.53 3.98
N GLY A 229 -21.68 4.70 5.02
CA GLY A 229 -20.54 4.70 5.96
C GLY A 229 -20.40 6.01 6.74
N SER A 230 -19.24 6.26 7.32
CA SER A 230 -18.95 7.49 8.07
C SER A 230 -17.45 7.80 8.20
N PRO A 231 -17.06 9.03 8.61
CA PRO A 231 -15.73 9.33 9.13
C PRO A 231 -15.41 8.45 10.37
N ILE A 232 -14.17 8.43 10.86
CA ILE A 232 -13.82 7.48 11.95
C ILE A 232 -14.51 7.85 13.26
N ASN A 233 -15.57 7.10 13.61
CA ASN A 233 -16.24 7.20 14.90
C ASN A 233 -15.23 7.01 16.07
N PRO A 234 -15.00 8.04 16.92
CA PRO A 234 -13.95 7.99 17.93
C PRO A 234 -14.29 7.06 19.11
N ASP A 235 -15.56 6.80 19.40
CA ASP A 235 -15.98 5.93 20.51
C ASP A 235 -15.92 4.44 20.17
N ARG A 236 -16.24 4.07 18.92
CA ARG A 236 -15.99 2.73 18.38
C ARG A 236 -14.49 2.47 18.31
N LEU A 237 -13.70 3.45 17.89
CA LEU A 237 -12.24 3.33 17.83
C LEU A 237 -11.62 3.07 19.21
N LYS A 238 -12.16 3.64 20.30
CA LYS A 238 -11.74 3.31 21.68
C LYS A 238 -11.90 1.83 22.02
N ALA A 239 -12.85 1.10 21.40
CA ALA A 239 -12.99 -0.34 21.60
C ALA A 239 -11.85 -1.13 20.95
N VAL A 240 -11.47 -0.77 19.72
CA VAL A 240 -10.29 -1.34 19.02
C VAL A 240 -9.00 -1.07 19.83
N PHE A 241 -8.82 0.15 20.32
CA PHE A 241 -7.64 0.56 21.08
C PHE A 241 -7.53 -0.02 22.50
N ARG A 242 -8.58 -0.68 23.02
CA ARG A 242 -8.51 -1.43 24.29
C ARG A 242 -7.82 -2.79 24.12
N LYS A 243 -7.82 -3.37 22.92
CA LYS A 243 -7.24 -4.69 22.62
C LYS A 243 -5.73 -4.77 22.83
N GLY A 244 -5.18 -5.97 23.05
CA GLY A 244 -3.75 -6.17 23.31
C GLY A 244 -2.94 -6.57 22.08
N TYR A 245 -3.52 -7.36 21.18
CA TYR A 245 -2.80 -8.03 20.10
C TYR A 245 -3.39 -7.76 18.72
N HIS A 246 -2.58 -7.81 17.66
CA HIS A 246 -3.03 -7.56 16.28
C HIS A 246 -4.15 -8.51 15.85
N ARG A 247 -4.15 -9.76 16.32
CA ARG A 247 -5.22 -10.75 16.08
C ARG A 247 -6.60 -10.36 16.62
N GLU A 248 -6.68 -9.30 17.42
CA GLU A 248 -7.93 -8.76 17.94
C GLU A 248 -8.40 -7.50 17.17
N ILE A 249 -7.57 -6.94 16.29
CA ILE A 249 -7.82 -5.67 15.57
C ILE A 249 -7.62 -5.74 14.05
N LEU A 250 -7.11 -6.85 13.51
CA LEU A 250 -6.95 -7.12 12.07
C LEU A 250 -7.73 -8.37 11.65
N ARG A 251 -8.24 -8.39 10.41
CA ARG A 251 -8.81 -9.59 9.79
C ARG A 251 -7.72 -10.68 9.56
N PRO A 252 -8.07 -11.97 9.39
CA PRO A 252 -9.41 -12.56 9.51
C PRO A 252 -9.81 -12.88 10.97
N THR A 253 -8.94 -12.65 11.95
CA THR A 253 -9.17 -13.08 13.35
C THR A 253 -9.99 -12.10 14.17
N ALA A 254 -9.95 -10.80 13.84
CA ALA A 254 -10.90 -9.82 14.37
C ALA A 254 -12.27 -9.92 13.65
N PRO A 255 -13.41 -9.65 14.33
CA PRO A 255 -14.74 -9.75 13.72
C PRO A 255 -14.92 -8.87 12.48
N ASN A 256 -15.59 -9.39 11.46
CA ASN A 256 -15.87 -8.66 10.20
C ASN A 256 -17.20 -7.89 10.25
N SER A 257 -17.44 -7.17 11.34
CA SER A 257 -18.58 -6.23 11.49
C SER A 257 -18.09 -4.78 11.46
N GLU A 258 -18.97 -3.84 11.10
CA GLU A 258 -18.56 -2.44 10.92
C GLU A 258 -18.03 -1.81 12.22
N HIS A 259 -16.89 -1.14 12.11
CA HIS A 259 -16.13 -0.56 13.22
C HIS A 259 -15.68 -1.56 14.32
N ALA A 260 -15.64 -2.87 14.04
CA ALA A 260 -15.15 -3.88 15.01
C ALA A 260 -13.62 -4.06 14.98
N ASN A 261 -12.98 -3.71 13.86
CA ASN A 261 -11.54 -3.86 13.61
C ASN A 261 -10.98 -2.63 12.86
N LEU A 262 -9.66 -2.45 12.79
CA LEU A 262 -9.05 -1.23 12.22
C LEU A 262 -9.36 -1.05 10.72
N GLU A 263 -9.41 -2.14 9.97
CA GLU A 263 -9.75 -2.14 8.55
C GLU A 263 -11.22 -1.78 8.34
N SER A 264 -12.14 -2.34 9.14
CA SER A 264 -13.58 -1.99 9.09
C SER A 264 -13.89 -0.51 9.40
N HIS A 265 -13.00 0.18 10.14
CA HIS A 265 -13.04 1.63 10.31
C HIS A 265 -12.57 2.35 9.03
N HIS A 266 -11.49 1.88 8.41
CA HIS A 266 -11.01 2.36 7.12
C HIS A 266 -12.06 2.20 6.01
N ASP A 267 -12.74 1.06 5.96
CA ASP A 267 -13.74 0.71 4.94
C ASP A 267 -14.95 1.66 5.00
N SER A 268 -15.31 2.12 6.22
CA SER A 268 -16.44 3.04 6.42
C SER A 268 -16.12 4.44 5.88
N VAL A 269 -14.87 4.91 5.98
CA VAL A 269 -14.43 6.19 5.38
C VAL A 269 -14.35 6.10 3.86
N HIS A 270 -13.88 4.97 3.31
CA HIS A 270 -13.90 4.71 1.87
C HIS A 270 -15.33 4.79 1.31
N ARG A 271 -16.28 4.11 1.97
CA ARG A 271 -17.72 4.24 1.68
C ARG A 271 -18.24 5.67 1.87
N TRP A 272 -17.75 6.41 2.86
CA TRP A 272 -18.20 7.77 3.13
C TRP A 272 -17.78 8.77 2.07
N VAL A 273 -16.54 8.73 1.58
CA VAL A 273 -16.08 9.67 0.54
C VAL A 273 -16.63 9.29 -0.84
N GLY A 274 -16.75 8.00 -1.15
CA GLY A 274 -17.18 7.52 -2.47
C GLY A 274 -18.69 7.26 -2.63
N GLY A 275 -19.43 7.08 -1.54
CA GLY A 275 -20.88 6.85 -1.55
C GLY A 275 -21.31 5.67 -2.43
N ASN A 276 -21.97 5.98 -3.56
CA ASN A 276 -22.46 5.00 -4.54
C ASN A 276 -21.65 4.94 -5.85
N THR A 277 -20.97 6.02 -6.23
CA THR A 277 -20.38 6.19 -7.59
C THR A 277 -19.08 6.99 -7.61
N GLY A 278 -18.64 7.52 -6.46
CA GLY A 278 -17.37 8.20 -6.30
C GLY A 278 -16.22 7.21 -6.08
N HIS A 279 -15.02 7.56 -6.57
CA HIS A 279 -13.91 6.62 -6.71
C HIS A 279 -13.45 6.00 -5.40
N MET A 280 -13.51 6.73 -4.28
CA MET A 280 -13.10 6.22 -2.96
C MET A 280 -13.88 4.98 -2.47
N ALA A 281 -15.07 4.69 -2.99
CA ALA A 281 -15.85 3.52 -2.61
C ALA A 281 -15.45 2.23 -3.38
N ASP A 282 -14.62 2.35 -4.41
CA ASP A 282 -14.13 1.22 -5.22
C ASP A 282 -12.67 0.92 -4.85
N ILE A 283 -12.39 -0.32 -4.43
CA ILE A 283 -11.04 -0.77 -4.07
C ILE A 283 -10.02 -0.56 -5.19
N THR A 284 -10.43 -0.65 -6.46
CA THR A 284 -9.56 -0.50 -7.63
C THR A 284 -9.38 0.95 -8.08
N LEU A 285 -10.29 1.85 -7.71
CA LEU A 285 -10.29 3.25 -8.17
C LEU A 285 -10.05 4.27 -7.05
N SER A 286 -10.11 3.89 -5.77
CA SER A 286 -10.02 4.84 -4.64
C SER A 286 -8.76 5.70 -4.65
N LEU A 287 -7.65 5.17 -5.16
CA LEU A 287 -6.37 5.86 -5.29
C LEU A 287 -6.36 6.97 -6.34
N MET A 288 -7.37 7.04 -7.21
CA MET A 288 -7.54 8.16 -8.15
C MET A 288 -7.85 9.48 -7.42
N ASP A 289 -8.32 9.41 -6.16
CA ASP A 289 -8.52 10.56 -5.29
C ASP A 289 -7.31 10.74 -4.35
N PRO A 290 -6.62 11.90 -4.36
CA PRO A 290 -5.51 12.18 -3.44
C PRO A 290 -5.85 12.04 -1.95
N ILE A 291 -7.14 12.09 -1.56
CA ILE A 291 -7.57 11.85 -0.18
C ILE A 291 -7.22 10.44 0.33
N PHE A 292 -7.05 9.46 -0.57
CA PHE A 292 -6.59 8.11 -0.25
C PHE A 292 -5.34 8.14 0.62
N TRP A 293 -4.32 8.91 0.21
CA TRP A 293 -3.04 8.98 0.91
C TRP A 293 -3.15 9.59 2.30
N LEU A 294 -4.05 10.57 2.47
CA LEU A 294 -4.29 11.25 3.73
C LEU A 294 -4.99 10.32 4.74
N HIS A 295 -6.00 9.58 4.27
CA HIS A 295 -6.70 8.56 5.04
C HIS A 295 -5.77 7.39 5.42
N HIS A 296 -5.03 6.84 4.46
CA HIS A 296 -4.08 5.74 4.72
C HIS A 296 -2.92 6.14 5.63
N CYS A 297 -2.41 7.37 5.53
CA CYS A 297 -1.44 7.89 6.51
C CYS A 297 -2.04 8.07 7.92
N PHE A 298 -3.36 8.27 8.04
CA PHE A 298 -4.04 8.31 9.34
C PHE A 298 -4.28 6.91 9.91
N ILE A 299 -4.66 5.92 9.08
CA ILE A 299 -4.71 4.51 9.49
C ILE A 299 -3.33 4.02 9.94
N ASP A 300 -2.26 4.40 9.25
CA ASP A 300 -0.88 4.10 9.63
C ASP A 300 -0.49 4.76 10.96
N TYR A 301 -0.90 6.01 11.19
CA TYR A 301 -0.75 6.69 12.48
C TYR A 301 -1.51 5.97 13.61
N LEU A 302 -2.76 5.55 13.37
CA LEU A 302 -3.55 4.79 14.34
C LEU A 302 -2.90 3.44 14.65
N TRP A 303 -2.37 2.73 13.64
CA TRP A 303 -1.64 1.49 13.87
C TRP A 303 -0.37 1.73 14.69
N GLU A 304 0.41 2.78 14.42
CA GLU A 304 1.58 3.07 15.25
C GLU A 304 1.21 3.45 16.69
N LYS A 305 0.09 4.14 16.92
CA LYS A 305 -0.42 4.38 18.28
C LYS A 305 -0.91 3.12 18.98
N PHE A 306 -1.35 2.10 18.25
CA PHE A 306 -1.56 0.76 18.81
C PHE A 306 -0.23 0.10 19.18
N ARG A 307 0.77 0.09 18.29
CA ARG A 307 2.11 -0.48 18.54
C ARG A 307 2.84 0.18 19.72
N GLU A 308 2.79 1.52 19.83
CA GLU A 308 3.31 2.27 20.99
C GLU A 308 2.68 1.81 22.31
N ARG A 309 1.41 1.38 22.30
CA ARG A 309 0.73 0.83 23.47
C ARG A 309 1.08 -0.64 23.71
N GLN A 310 1.28 -1.45 22.66
CA GLN A 310 1.78 -2.82 22.81
C GLN A 310 3.13 -2.86 23.53
N THR A 311 4.09 -2.00 23.12
CA THR A 311 5.40 -1.89 23.79
C THR A 311 5.26 -1.51 25.27
N LYS A 312 4.33 -0.61 25.63
CA LYS A 312 4.03 -0.24 27.03
C LYS A 312 3.37 -1.36 27.84
N LEU A 313 2.81 -2.38 27.17
CA LEU A 313 2.24 -3.59 27.77
C LEU A 313 3.24 -4.78 27.75
N GLY A 314 4.47 -4.57 27.31
CA GLY A 314 5.47 -5.64 27.17
C GLY A 314 5.24 -6.58 25.96
N ILE A 315 4.32 -6.24 25.06
CA ILE A 315 4.01 -7.02 23.85
C ILE A 315 4.93 -6.57 22.71
N ASN A 316 5.72 -7.49 22.15
CA ASN A 316 6.57 -7.19 21.00
C ASN A 316 5.74 -7.11 19.70
N SER A 317 5.45 -5.89 19.27
CA SER A 317 4.72 -5.61 18.03
C SER A 317 5.41 -6.07 16.75
N GLU A 318 6.70 -6.43 16.79
CA GLU A 318 7.44 -6.94 15.62
C GLU A 318 7.25 -8.45 15.41
N THR A 319 6.83 -9.18 16.45
CA THR A 319 6.57 -10.63 16.40
C THR A 319 5.11 -11.01 16.62
N ASP A 320 4.24 -10.07 17.03
CA ASP A 320 2.79 -10.27 17.16
C ASP A 320 2.09 -10.22 15.78
N TYR A 321 2.39 -11.18 14.90
CA TYR A 321 1.68 -11.36 13.63
C TYR A 321 0.44 -12.26 13.85
N PRO A 322 -0.78 -11.86 13.41
CA PRO A 322 -1.97 -12.68 13.54
C PRO A 322 -1.85 -14.02 12.79
N PRO A 323 -2.34 -15.14 13.37
CA PRO A 323 -2.43 -16.40 12.63
C PRO A 323 -3.45 -16.28 11.50
N THR A 324 -3.14 -16.86 10.34
CA THR A 324 -3.99 -16.84 9.15
C THR A 324 -3.74 -18.07 8.27
N THR A 325 -4.77 -18.48 7.54
CA THR A 325 -4.72 -19.52 6.49
C THR A 325 -4.81 -18.91 5.09
N ILE A 326 -5.00 -17.59 4.97
CA ILE A 326 -5.08 -16.88 3.69
C ILE A 326 -3.67 -16.78 3.10
N LEU A 327 -3.48 -17.38 1.92
CA LEU A 327 -2.16 -17.57 1.30
C LEU A 327 -1.43 -16.24 1.04
N GLU A 328 -2.16 -15.22 0.61
CA GLU A 328 -1.68 -13.86 0.33
C GLU A 328 -1.19 -13.09 1.57
N HIS A 329 -1.48 -13.59 2.79
CA HIS A 329 -1.03 -13.03 4.07
C HIS A 329 -0.22 -14.01 4.93
N MET A 330 0.36 -15.07 4.36
CA MET A 330 1.32 -15.87 5.12
C MET A 330 2.53 -15.02 5.53
N PRO A 331 2.99 -15.05 6.80
CA PRO A 331 4.00 -14.10 7.32
C PRO A 331 5.36 -14.16 6.62
N ASN A 332 5.69 -15.29 6.00
CA ASN A 332 6.93 -15.48 5.21
C ASN A 332 6.73 -15.24 3.71
N ARG A 333 5.49 -14.98 3.24
CA ARG A 333 5.22 -14.60 1.85
C ARG A 333 5.60 -13.13 1.64
N ARG A 334 6.04 -12.79 0.43
CA ARG A 334 6.20 -11.40 0.01
C ARG A 334 4.83 -10.77 -0.25
N MET A 335 4.63 -9.55 0.22
CA MET A 335 3.48 -8.75 -0.18
C MET A 335 3.53 -8.45 -1.68
N ASP A 336 2.40 -8.64 -2.36
CA ASP A 336 2.33 -8.51 -3.82
C ASP A 336 2.50 -7.03 -4.24
N ASN A 337 3.10 -6.83 -5.41
CA ASN A 337 3.51 -5.54 -6.01
C ASN A 337 4.49 -4.64 -5.21
N LEU A 338 4.77 -4.91 -3.93
CA LEU A 338 5.59 -4.00 -3.09
C LEU A 338 7.12 -4.15 -3.19
N ARG A 339 7.67 -5.04 -4.03
CA ARG A 339 9.11 -5.35 -4.02
C ARG A 339 9.79 -5.18 -5.38
N PRO A 340 11.00 -4.60 -5.40
CA PRO A 340 11.95 -4.73 -6.51
C PRO A 340 12.02 -6.14 -7.11
N GLN A 341 11.93 -6.22 -8.44
CA GLN A 341 12.37 -7.40 -9.16
C GLN A 341 13.90 -7.42 -9.14
N LYS A 342 14.51 -8.58 -8.90
CA LYS A 342 15.95 -8.72 -9.14
C LYS A 342 16.17 -8.68 -10.65
N ASN A 343 16.99 -7.76 -11.13
CA ASN A 343 17.41 -7.68 -12.52
C ASN A 343 17.73 -9.06 -13.08
N LYS A 344 17.06 -9.45 -14.17
CA LYS A 344 17.43 -10.60 -15.00
C LYS A 344 18.11 -10.18 -16.33
N TYR A 345 18.71 -8.98 -16.32
CA TYR A 345 19.53 -8.45 -17.41
C TYR A 345 20.87 -7.95 -16.86
N SER A 346 21.86 -8.84 -16.89
CA SER A 346 23.28 -8.58 -16.69
C SER A 346 24.06 -9.77 -17.27
N GLY A 347 24.87 -9.53 -18.30
CA GLY A 347 25.17 -10.50 -19.37
C GLY A 347 24.43 -10.04 -20.64
N ILE A 348 25.04 -9.91 -21.83
CA ILE A 348 26.24 -10.60 -22.39
C ILE A 348 26.04 -12.11 -22.39
#